data_AF-A0A1G5FNZ7-F1
#
_entry.id   AF-A0A1G5FNZ7-F1
#
_cell.length_a   1.000
_cell.length_b   1.000
_cell.length_c   1.000
_cell.angle_alpha   90.00
_cell.angle_beta   90.00
_cell.angle_gamma   90.00
#
_symmetry.space_group_name_H-M   'P 1'
#
loop_
_entity.id
_entity.type
_entity.pdbx_description
1 polymer ?
#
loop_
_entity_poly.entity_id
_entity_poly.type
_entity_poly.pdbx_seq_one_letter_code
_entity_poly.pdbx_strand_id
1 'polypeptide(L)'
;MIVIPRETPVVSNLHTSYIRIRRFVDHFRNALPSGCVYLRAPGSEGAVYFDQGALINAHICADGESRGRQPALEELLRTADAARHTVSVFEIPEESIGYWANLNEAALIHKNLTSSTVDLEALMKKIIQDRFTGLIEVLNPPGKADQIHVIMGEIAGAVLGKSGGILRDPNQELGRIMASAKNERTRIAIKRVQLEALHLSDACLHDKEPTRGQARGSLDTQNPVEMLEVLLGVFEQTYADTKIQTDPFDTVLKRKFLEKVSRYEFLDPFTEEFSYQGGAITYTGTDKVQRLVAAVTECLRELALERGLGMELQQNLKSWRQQYQREIDAFKAVV
;
A
#
# COMPACT_ATOMS: atom_id res chain seq x y z
N MET A 1 17.83 2.21 -8.98
CA MET A 1 17.19 3.34 -9.67
C MET A 1 15.98 2.81 -10.39
N ILE A 2 14.85 3.48 -10.29
CA ILE A 2 13.59 3.06 -10.92
C ILE A 2 13.32 3.96 -12.13
N VAL A 3 13.07 3.35 -13.29
CA VAL A 3 12.70 4.05 -14.53
C VAL A 3 11.19 3.88 -14.73
N ILE A 4 10.51 4.99 -15.01
CA ILE A 4 9.06 5.03 -15.26
C ILE A 4 8.84 5.52 -16.70
N PRO A 5 7.84 5.00 -17.41
CA PRO A 5 7.49 5.46 -18.74
C PRO A 5 7.17 6.95 -18.81
N ARG A 6 7.16 7.49 -20.03
CA ARG A 6 6.93 8.92 -20.34
C ARG A 6 5.49 9.39 -20.08
N GLU A 7 4.66 8.50 -19.55
CA GLU A 7 3.26 8.73 -19.21
C GLU A 7 3.09 9.96 -18.32
N THR A 8 2.04 10.74 -18.59
CA THR A 8 1.69 11.85 -17.70
C THR A 8 1.03 11.25 -16.46
N PRO A 9 1.46 11.60 -15.24
CA PRO A 9 0.85 11.05 -14.04
C PRO A 9 -0.63 11.45 -13.96
N VAL A 10 -1.50 10.47 -13.71
CA VAL A 10 -2.93 10.67 -13.41
C VAL A 10 -3.08 11.45 -12.11
N VAL A 11 -2.20 11.18 -11.15
CA VAL A 11 -2.07 11.89 -9.89
C VAL A 11 -0.60 12.15 -9.63
N SER A 12 -0.24 13.38 -9.25
CA SER A 12 1.17 13.76 -9.06
C SER A 12 1.42 14.43 -7.71
N ASN A 13 2.56 14.09 -7.09
CA ASN A 13 3.14 14.78 -5.93
C ASN A 13 2.22 14.90 -4.70
N LEU A 14 1.39 13.89 -4.43
CA LEU A 14 0.61 13.83 -3.19
C LEU A 14 1.50 13.42 -2.02
N HIS A 15 1.32 14.06 -0.88
CA HIS A 15 2.08 13.71 0.32
C HIS A 15 1.37 12.60 1.11
N THR A 16 2.13 11.59 1.52
CA THR A 16 1.62 10.41 2.26
C THR A 16 0.92 10.75 3.57
N SER A 17 1.21 11.88 4.19
CA SER A 17 0.49 12.33 5.40
C SER A 17 -1.01 12.59 5.20
N TYR A 18 -1.47 12.72 3.95
CA TYR A 18 -2.88 12.99 3.64
C TYR A 18 -3.64 11.76 3.13
N ILE A 19 -2.95 10.63 2.95
CA ILE A 19 -3.51 9.44 2.31
C ILE A 19 -3.12 8.18 3.09
N ARG A 20 -4.04 7.23 3.22
CA ARG A 20 -3.70 5.88 3.69
C ARG A 20 -3.14 5.10 2.50
N ILE A 21 -1.82 4.87 2.47
CA ILE A 21 -1.12 4.35 1.28
C ILE A 21 -1.68 3.00 0.80
N ARG A 22 -2.07 2.12 1.73
CA ARG A 22 -2.66 0.81 1.42
C ARG A 22 -3.96 0.94 0.62
N ARG A 23 -4.88 1.76 1.13
CA ARG A 23 -6.15 2.09 0.44
C ARG A 23 -5.91 2.87 -0.86
N PHE A 24 -4.85 3.67 -0.92
CA PHE A 24 -4.49 4.42 -2.12
C PHE A 24 -4.05 3.47 -3.26
N VAL A 25 -3.13 2.55 -2.97
CA VAL A 25 -2.71 1.52 -3.95
C VAL A 25 -3.90 0.64 -4.34
N ASP A 26 -4.72 0.23 -3.37
CA ASP A 26 -5.91 -0.59 -3.62
C ASP A 26 -6.97 0.13 -4.48
N HIS A 27 -7.14 1.43 -4.30
CA HIS A 27 -8.02 2.23 -5.15
C HIS A 27 -7.53 2.25 -6.61
N PHE A 28 -6.25 2.58 -6.84
CA PHE A 28 -5.75 2.77 -8.20
C PHE A 28 -5.58 1.48 -8.99
N ARG A 29 -5.24 0.36 -8.34
CA ARG A 29 -5.22 -0.95 -9.02
C ARG A 29 -6.60 -1.35 -9.55
N ASN A 30 -7.67 -0.92 -8.88
CA ASN A 30 -9.05 -1.24 -9.26
C ASN A 30 -9.69 -0.16 -10.16
N ALA A 31 -9.11 1.04 -10.23
CA ALA A 31 -9.64 2.16 -11.01
C ALA A 31 -9.01 2.29 -12.40
N LEU A 32 -7.77 1.83 -12.58
CA LEU A 32 -7.03 1.89 -13.85
C LEU A 32 -6.83 0.48 -14.42
N PRO A 33 -6.81 0.32 -15.77
CA PRO A 33 -6.53 -0.98 -16.39
C PRO A 33 -5.16 -1.54 -15.98
N SER A 34 -4.13 -0.71 -16.03
CA SER A 34 -2.76 -1.06 -15.65
C SER A 34 -1.96 0.19 -15.33
N GLY A 35 -0.94 0.05 -14.47
CA GLY A 35 -0.21 1.23 -14.03
C GLY A 35 0.79 0.99 -12.91
N CYS A 36 1.28 2.11 -12.37
CA CYS A 36 2.28 2.15 -11.32
C CYS A 36 1.96 3.23 -10.29
N VAL A 37 2.06 2.86 -9.02
CA VAL A 37 2.14 3.81 -7.90
C VAL A 37 3.62 4.02 -7.58
N TYR A 38 4.13 5.22 -7.83
CA TYR A 38 5.51 5.61 -7.56
C TYR A 38 5.62 6.42 -6.27
N LEU A 39 6.52 6.01 -5.40
CA LEU A 39 6.81 6.62 -4.11
C LEU A 39 8.23 7.18 -4.09
N ARG A 40 8.40 8.38 -3.54
CA ARG A 40 9.71 9.03 -3.40
C ARG A 40 9.85 9.69 -2.03
N ALA A 41 10.95 9.39 -1.34
CA ALA A 41 11.38 10.02 -0.10
C ALA A 41 12.87 10.43 -0.21
N PRO A 42 13.40 11.22 0.73
CA PRO A 42 14.84 11.50 0.78
C PRO A 42 15.65 10.19 0.87
N GLY A 43 16.51 9.93 -0.11
CA GLY A 43 17.38 8.73 -0.12
C GLY A 43 16.72 7.42 -0.53
N SER A 44 15.41 7.40 -0.82
CA SER A 44 14.71 6.20 -1.28
C SER A 44 13.64 6.48 -2.33
N GLU A 45 13.49 5.56 -3.27
CA GLU A 45 12.43 5.57 -4.27
C GLU A 45 11.85 4.17 -4.44
N GLY A 46 10.58 4.09 -4.79
CA GLY A 46 9.88 2.83 -4.97
C GLY A 46 8.76 2.90 -5.98
N ALA A 47 8.39 1.75 -6.54
CA ALA A 47 7.26 1.62 -7.45
C ALA A 47 6.50 0.32 -7.14
N VAL A 48 5.17 0.40 -7.19
CA VAL A 48 4.27 -0.75 -7.13
C VAL A 48 3.52 -0.82 -8.44
N TYR A 49 3.67 -1.92 -9.17
CA TYR A 49 3.07 -2.14 -10.48
C TYR A 49 1.84 -3.03 -10.37
N PHE A 50 0.80 -2.70 -11.13
CA PHE A 50 -0.44 -3.45 -11.19
C PHE A 50 -0.95 -3.57 -12.63
N ASP A 51 -1.66 -4.66 -12.89
CA ASP A 51 -2.26 -4.98 -14.19
C ASP A 51 -3.58 -5.72 -13.95
N GLN A 52 -4.66 -5.22 -14.53
CA GLN A 52 -6.03 -5.73 -14.41
C GLN A 52 -6.45 -6.03 -12.96
N GLY A 53 -6.17 -5.09 -12.07
CA GLY A 53 -6.46 -5.24 -10.64
C GLY A 53 -5.52 -6.16 -9.89
N ALA A 54 -4.55 -6.83 -10.51
CA ALA A 54 -3.58 -7.66 -9.81
C ALA A 54 -2.27 -6.90 -9.57
N LEU A 55 -1.63 -7.12 -8.42
CA LEU A 55 -0.28 -6.63 -8.17
C LEU A 55 0.73 -7.54 -8.87
N ILE A 56 1.61 -6.99 -9.69
CA ILE A 56 2.48 -7.78 -10.57
C ILE A 56 3.97 -7.64 -10.28
N ASN A 57 4.38 -6.52 -9.69
CA ASN A 57 5.73 -6.36 -9.13
C ASN A 57 5.81 -5.14 -8.22
N ALA A 58 6.86 -5.07 -7.41
CA ALA A 58 7.21 -3.89 -6.64
C ALA A 58 8.73 -3.78 -6.55
N HIS A 59 9.25 -2.57 -6.52
CA HIS A 59 10.69 -2.32 -6.40
C HIS A 59 10.93 -1.19 -5.44
N ILE A 60 11.94 -1.32 -4.58
CA ILE A 60 12.46 -0.24 -3.75
C ILE A 60 13.97 -0.12 -3.99
N CYS A 61 14.43 1.12 -4.09
CA CYS A 61 15.83 1.48 -4.15
C CYS A 61 16.11 2.43 -2.99
N ALA A 62 16.88 1.97 -2.00
CA ALA A 62 17.24 2.73 -0.81
C ALA A 62 18.74 2.53 -0.53
N ASP A 63 19.46 3.62 -0.26
CA ASP A 63 20.89 3.58 0.09
C ASP A 63 21.80 2.81 -0.90
N GLY A 64 21.42 2.77 -2.18
CA GLY A 64 22.15 2.05 -3.23
C GLY A 64 21.84 0.55 -3.29
N GLU A 65 21.06 0.01 -2.36
CA GLU A 65 20.50 -1.34 -2.44
C GLU A 65 19.16 -1.31 -3.20
N SER A 66 18.90 -2.37 -3.95
CA SER A 66 17.61 -2.58 -4.61
C SER A 66 17.00 -3.89 -4.13
N ARG A 67 15.73 -3.84 -3.75
CA ARG A 67 14.91 -5.00 -3.40
C ARG A 67 13.68 -5.00 -4.31
N GLY A 68 13.27 -6.20 -4.73
CA GLY A 68 12.12 -6.39 -5.61
C GLY A 68 11.04 -7.25 -4.95
N ARG A 69 9.88 -7.31 -5.62
CA ARG A 69 8.74 -8.18 -5.32
C ARG A 69 8.14 -7.95 -3.94
N GLN A 70 7.65 -9.02 -3.30
CA GLN A 70 6.89 -8.97 -2.04
C GLN A 70 7.61 -8.20 -0.92
N PRO A 71 8.91 -8.42 -0.63
CA PRO A 71 9.61 -7.66 0.41
C PRO A 71 9.64 -6.16 0.12
N ALA A 72 9.79 -5.77 -1.15
CA ALA A 72 9.78 -4.37 -1.55
C ALA A 72 8.40 -3.74 -1.38
N LEU A 73 7.33 -4.46 -1.72
CA LEU A 73 5.95 -4.02 -1.51
C LEU A 73 5.67 -3.76 -0.03
N GLU A 74 5.97 -4.73 0.83
CA GLU A 74 5.74 -4.61 2.28
C GLU A 74 6.55 -3.48 2.90
N GLU A 75 7.82 -3.34 2.49
CA GLU A 75 8.68 -2.26 2.94
C GLU A 75 8.17 -0.89 2.51
N LEU A 76 7.74 -0.73 1.25
CA LEU A 76 7.19 0.52 0.75
C LEU A 76 5.92 0.94 1.47
N LEU A 77 5.00 0.01 1.72
CA LEU A 77 3.78 0.31 2.46
C LEU A 77 4.09 0.71 3.90
N ARG A 78 5.01 -0.02 4.56
CA ARG A 78 5.44 0.27 5.94
C ARG A 78 6.16 1.62 6.05
N THR A 79 7.04 1.97 5.11
CA THR A 79 7.80 3.22 5.17
C THR A 79 6.97 4.42 4.72
N ALA A 80 5.98 4.23 3.85
CA ALA A 80 5.02 5.27 3.48
C ALA A 80 4.17 5.73 4.68
N ASP A 81 3.87 4.83 5.64
CA ASP A 81 3.16 5.18 6.88
C ASP A 81 4.06 5.95 7.87
N ALA A 82 5.38 5.74 7.82
CA ALA A 82 6.34 6.28 8.81
C ALA A 82 7.14 7.50 8.32
N ALA A 83 7.33 7.66 7.00
CA ALA A 83 8.20 8.66 6.41
C ALA A 83 7.46 9.55 5.40
N ARG A 84 7.92 10.80 5.26
CA ARG A 84 7.37 11.85 4.40
C ARG A 84 7.61 11.56 2.91
N HIS A 85 6.90 10.59 2.36
CA HIS A 85 6.95 10.27 0.94
C HIS A 85 6.01 11.18 0.14
N THR A 86 6.43 11.45 -1.10
CA THR A 86 5.56 11.91 -2.18
C THR A 86 5.14 10.72 -3.04
N VAL A 87 3.90 10.73 -3.51
CA VAL A 87 3.29 9.65 -4.29
C VAL A 87 2.76 10.22 -5.60
N SER A 88 3.00 9.50 -6.69
CA SER A 88 2.42 9.76 -8.00
C SER A 88 1.90 8.46 -8.60
N VAL A 89 0.87 8.54 -9.44
CA VAL A 89 0.26 7.40 -10.13
C VAL A 89 0.37 7.61 -11.63
N PHE A 90 0.85 6.58 -12.33
CA PHE A 90 0.98 6.56 -13.77
C PHE A 90 0.10 5.45 -14.32
N GLU A 91 -0.80 5.79 -15.23
CA GLU A 91 -1.42 4.79 -16.12
C GLU A 91 -0.35 4.36 -17.13
N ILE A 92 -0.24 3.06 -17.36
CA ILE A 92 0.77 2.49 -18.26
C ILE A 92 0.04 1.48 -19.14
N PRO A 93 0.20 1.50 -20.48
CA PRO A 93 -0.46 0.55 -21.36
C PRO A 93 -0.17 -0.92 -20.99
N GLU A 94 -1.21 -1.76 -20.99
CA GLU A 94 -1.14 -3.20 -20.66
C GLU A 94 -0.06 -3.94 -21.46
N GLU A 95 0.14 -3.56 -22.73
CA GLU A 95 1.17 -4.12 -23.60
C GLU A 95 2.61 -3.85 -23.15
N SER A 96 2.82 -2.85 -22.29
CA SER A 96 4.13 -2.42 -21.83
C SER A 96 4.35 -2.60 -20.32
N ILE A 97 3.29 -2.83 -19.54
CA ILE A 97 3.39 -2.86 -18.06
C ILE A 97 4.34 -3.96 -17.57
N GLY A 98 4.28 -5.16 -18.16
CA GLY A 98 5.18 -6.27 -17.80
C GLY A 98 6.66 -5.93 -18.01
N TYR A 99 6.97 -5.12 -19.02
CA TYR A 99 8.33 -4.62 -19.25
C TYR A 99 8.79 -3.71 -18.12
N TRP A 100 7.99 -2.70 -17.76
CA TRP A 100 8.34 -1.74 -16.71
C TRP A 100 8.43 -2.39 -15.33
N ALA A 101 7.51 -3.30 -15.03
CA ALA A 101 7.47 -4.03 -13.77
C ALA A 101 8.72 -4.89 -13.56
N ASN A 102 9.29 -5.46 -14.63
CA ASN A 102 10.40 -6.41 -14.55
C ASN A 102 11.75 -5.82 -14.99
N LEU A 103 11.83 -4.54 -15.32
CA LEU A 103 13.03 -3.90 -15.85
C LEU A 103 14.26 -4.05 -14.93
N ASN A 104 14.07 -3.94 -13.61
CA ASN A 104 15.16 -4.09 -12.63
C ASN A 104 15.66 -5.54 -12.48
N GLU A 105 14.91 -6.50 -12.99
CA GLU A 105 15.24 -7.94 -12.96
C GLU A 105 15.80 -8.43 -14.32
N ALA A 106 16.12 -7.50 -15.24
CA ALA A 106 16.53 -7.83 -16.60
C ALA A 106 17.78 -8.73 -16.63
N ALA A 107 17.68 -9.87 -17.33
CA ALA A 107 18.73 -10.86 -17.44
C ALA A 107 19.76 -10.45 -18.51
N LEU A 108 21.04 -10.45 -18.14
CA LEU A 108 22.14 -10.13 -19.05
C LEU A 108 22.31 -11.24 -20.10
N ILE A 109 22.13 -10.90 -21.39
CA ILE A 109 22.35 -11.82 -22.52
C ILE A 109 23.77 -11.66 -23.05
N HIS A 110 24.16 -10.40 -23.28
CA HIS A 110 25.46 -10.07 -23.85
C HIS A 110 26.10 -8.95 -23.06
N LYS A 111 27.42 -9.03 -22.89
CA LYS A 111 28.23 -8.07 -22.13
C LYS A 111 29.46 -7.68 -22.92
N ASN A 112 29.83 -6.40 -22.83
CA ASN A 112 31.08 -5.86 -23.37
C ASN A 112 31.24 -6.02 -24.90
N LEU A 113 30.14 -5.94 -25.66
CA LEU A 113 30.22 -5.85 -27.11
C LEU A 113 30.82 -4.49 -27.50
N THR A 114 31.59 -4.44 -28.59
CA THR A 114 32.29 -3.24 -29.07
C THR A 114 31.97 -3.00 -30.54
N SER A 115 32.21 -1.79 -31.04
CA SER A 115 32.04 -1.49 -32.47
C SER A 115 32.93 -2.34 -33.39
N SER A 116 34.04 -2.89 -32.87
CA SER A 116 34.90 -3.84 -33.58
C SER A 116 34.33 -5.26 -33.67
N THR A 117 33.34 -5.60 -32.84
CA THR A 117 32.74 -6.95 -32.77
C THR A 117 31.31 -6.98 -33.27
N VAL A 118 30.58 -5.86 -33.16
CA VAL A 118 29.18 -5.75 -33.50
C VAL A 118 28.90 -4.42 -34.18
N ASP A 119 28.34 -4.48 -35.39
CA ASP A 119 27.71 -3.32 -36.02
C ASP A 119 26.40 -3.02 -35.31
N LEU A 120 26.34 -1.88 -34.61
CA LEU A 120 25.17 -1.47 -33.85
C LEU A 120 23.95 -1.25 -34.75
N GLU A 121 24.11 -0.79 -35.98
CA GLU A 121 22.97 -0.61 -36.89
C GLU A 121 22.39 -1.96 -37.31
N ALA A 122 23.25 -2.94 -37.62
CA ALA A 122 22.84 -4.31 -37.89
C ALA A 122 22.19 -4.96 -36.64
N LEU A 123 22.75 -4.71 -35.45
CA LEU A 123 22.18 -5.18 -34.19
C LEU A 123 20.77 -4.59 -33.96
N MET A 124 20.59 -3.28 -34.17
CA MET A 124 19.29 -2.63 -34.03
C MET A 124 18.27 -3.21 -35.02
N LYS A 125 18.66 -3.44 -36.28
CA LYS A 125 17.79 -4.11 -37.27
C LYS A 125 17.36 -5.50 -36.80
N LYS A 126 18.30 -6.28 -36.27
CA LYS A 126 18.01 -7.61 -35.72
C LYS A 126 17.08 -7.55 -34.51
N ILE A 127 17.30 -6.62 -33.59
CA ILE A 127 16.47 -6.40 -32.39
C ILE A 127 15.01 -6.09 -32.77
N ILE A 128 14.80 -5.28 -33.80
CA ILE A 128 13.47 -4.96 -34.33
C ILE A 128 12.85 -6.21 -34.99
N GLN A 129 13.59 -6.90 -35.85
CA GLN A 129 13.12 -8.09 -36.58
C GLN A 129 12.74 -9.24 -35.63
N ASP A 130 13.55 -9.49 -34.61
CA ASP A 130 13.35 -10.56 -33.63
C ASP A 130 12.27 -10.21 -32.59
N ARG A 131 11.60 -9.05 -32.72
CA ARG A 131 10.64 -8.50 -31.73
C ARG A 131 11.20 -8.53 -30.31
N PHE A 132 12.46 -8.12 -30.17
CA PHE A 132 13.17 -8.17 -28.90
C PHE A 132 12.49 -7.29 -27.84
N THR A 133 12.48 -7.78 -26.60
CA THR A 133 12.00 -7.06 -25.43
C THR A 133 13.11 -7.00 -24.39
N GLY A 134 13.60 -5.81 -24.10
CA GLY A 134 14.73 -5.63 -23.19
C GLY A 134 15.32 -4.23 -23.17
N LEU A 135 16.54 -4.16 -22.66
CA LEU A 135 17.32 -2.94 -22.52
C LEU A 135 18.67 -3.11 -23.19
N ILE A 136 19.08 -2.11 -23.96
CA ILE A 136 20.44 -2.00 -24.49
C ILE A 136 21.13 -0.89 -23.71
N GLU A 137 22.23 -1.23 -23.03
CA GLU A 137 23.07 -0.28 -22.31
C GLU A 137 24.31 0.03 -23.14
N VAL A 138 24.54 1.31 -23.41
CA VAL A 138 25.72 1.83 -24.10
C VAL A 138 26.60 2.54 -23.07
N LEU A 139 27.65 1.83 -22.64
CA LEU A 139 28.58 2.23 -21.59
C LEU A 139 29.71 3.06 -22.18
N ASN A 140 29.62 4.38 -22.00
CA ASN A 140 30.58 5.37 -22.44
C ASN A 140 31.57 5.75 -21.31
N PRO A 141 32.89 5.80 -21.55
CA PRO A 141 33.85 6.37 -20.60
C PRO A 141 33.53 7.85 -20.32
N PRO A 142 33.56 8.35 -19.06
CA PRO A 142 34.12 7.74 -17.85
C PRO A 142 33.05 7.10 -16.92
N GLY A 143 32.09 6.35 -17.48
CA GLY A 143 31.10 5.59 -16.70
C GLY A 143 29.66 6.08 -16.81
N LYS A 144 29.30 6.75 -17.91
CA LYS A 144 27.90 7.06 -18.25
C LYS A 144 27.33 5.89 -19.05
N ALA A 145 26.20 5.37 -18.61
CA ALA A 145 25.44 4.37 -19.37
C ALA A 145 24.25 5.07 -20.00
N ASP A 146 24.21 5.10 -21.33
CA ASP A 146 22.99 5.44 -22.07
C ASP A 146 22.15 4.17 -22.20
N GLN A 147 20.83 4.31 -22.23
CA GLN A 147 19.88 3.20 -22.20
C GLN A 147 18.90 3.34 -23.36
N ILE A 148 18.67 2.24 -24.09
CA ILE A 148 17.64 2.13 -25.12
C ILE A 148 16.66 1.04 -24.68
N HIS A 149 15.42 1.42 -24.46
CA HIS A 149 14.34 0.53 -24.05
C HIS A 149 13.60 0.04 -25.29
N VAL A 150 13.47 -1.28 -25.42
CA VAL A 150 12.82 -1.92 -26.56
C VAL A 150 11.74 -2.86 -26.04
N ILE A 151 10.53 -2.73 -26.55
CA ILE A 151 9.36 -3.54 -26.19
C ILE A 151 8.82 -4.16 -27.48
N MET A 152 8.85 -5.49 -27.59
CA MET A 152 8.31 -6.22 -28.74
C MET A 152 8.85 -5.77 -30.11
N GLY A 153 10.12 -5.31 -30.14
CA GLY A 153 10.78 -4.77 -31.34
C GLY A 153 10.59 -3.27 -31.56
N GLU A 154 9.78 -2.60 -30.76
CA GLU A 154 9.58 -1.14 -30.83
C GLU A 154 10.46 -0.41 -29.82
N ILE A 155 11.01 0.74 -30.22
CA ILE A 155 11.85 1.55 -29.35
C ILE A 155 10.95 2.41 -28.46
N ALA A 156 10.71 1.96 -27.24
CA ALA A 156 9.82 2.62 -26.28
C ALA A 156 10.41 3.90 -25.69
N GLY A 157 11.73 4.03 -25.66
CA GLY A 157 12.38 5.24 -25.16
C GLY A 157 13.89 5.12 -25.01
N ALA A 158 14.52 6.24 -24.72
CA ALA A 158 15.95 6.31 -24.47
C ALA A 158 16.29 7.24 -23.29
N VAL A 159 17.32 6.90 -22.53
CA VAL A 159 17.85 7.69 -21.42
C VAL A 159 19.34 7.93 -21.63
N LEU A 160 19.79 9.18 -21.49
CA LEU A 160 21.21 9.54 -21.58
C LEU A 160 21.83 9.63 -20.18
N GLY A 161 22.89 8.86 -19.93
CA GLY A 161 23.67 8.87 -18.70
C GLY A 161 22.90 8.57 -17.40
N LYS A 162 23.55 8.83 -16.25
CA LYS A 162 23.04 8.61 -14.87
C LYS A 162 21.82 9.47 -14.47
N SER A 163 21.15 10.11 -15.41
CA SER A 163 19.95 10.90 -15.12
C SER A 163 18.78 9.94 -14.93
N GLY A 164 18.60 9.45 -13.70
CA GLY A 164 17.32 8.87 -13.29
C GLY A 164 16.20 9.86 -13.58
N GLY A 165 15.12 9.39 -14.19
CA GLY A 165 14.01 10.23 -14.59
C GLY A 165 13.30 9.73 -15.84
N ILE A 166 12.15 10.37 -16.08
CA ILE A 166 11.16 10.12 -17.14
C ILE A 166 11.85 9.82 -18.48
N LEU A 167 11.42 8.76 -19.16
CA LEU A 167 11.87 8.43 -20.52
C LEU A 167 11.77 9.63 -21.45
N ARG A 168 12.82 9.86 -22.24
CA ARG A 168 12.82 10.88 -23.28
C ARG A 168 12.41 10.30 -24.61
N ASP A 169 12.05 11.20 -25.52
CA ASP A 169 11.67 10.85 -26.88
C ASP A 169 12.79 10.05 -27.57
N PRO A 170 12.53 8.80 -27.99
CA PRO A 170 13.53 7.96 -28.63
C PRO A 170 14.04 8.58 -29.93
N ASN A 171 13.22 9.34 -30.67
CA ASN A 171 13.66 9.97 -31.92
C ASN A 171 14.69 11.09 -31.69
N GLN A 172 14.68 11.73 -30.51
CA GLN A 172 15.61 12.81 -30.19
C GLN A 172 16.97 12.30 -29.69
N GLU A 173 16.98 11.20 -28.93
CA GLU A 173 18.19 10.74 -28.23
C GLU A 173 18.86 9.54 -28.91
N LEU A 174 18.14 8.72 -29.67
CA LEU A 174 18.72 7.53 -30.32
C LEU A 174 19.88 7.90 -31.25
N GLY A 175 19.76 8.97 -32.04
CA GLY A 175 20.85 9.42 -32.92
C GLY A 175 22.14 9.75 -32.15
N ARG A 176 22.02 10.30 -30.93
CA ARG A 176 23.17 10.60 -30.08
C ARG A 176 23.80 9.35 -29.48
N ILE A 177 22.97 8.39 -29.06
CA ILE A 177 23.44 7.09 -28.55
C ILE A 177 24.14 6.29 -29.65
N MET A 178 23.55 6.27 -30.85
CA MET A 178 24.15 5.62 -32.02
C MET A 178 25.49 6.27 -32.41
N ALA A 179 25.60 7.58 -32.31
CA ALA A 179 26.86 8.29 -32.55
C ALA A 179 27.93 7.99 -31.49
N SER A 180 27.56 7.94 -30.20
CA SER A 180 28.49 7.65 -29.11
C SER A 180 29.01 6.20 -29.16
N ALA A 181 28.17 5.26 -29.59
CA ALA A 181 28.53 3.85 -29.74
C ALA A 181 29.59 3.56 -30.82
N LYS A 182 29.90 4.52 -31.71
CA LYS A 182 30.99 4.38 -32.68
C LYS A 182 32.38 4.46 -32.06
N ASN A 183 32.50 4.96 -30.83
CA ASN A 183 33.77 5.02 -30.11
C ASN A 183 34.23 3.62 -29.71
N GLU A 184 35.46 3.24 -30.05
CA GLU A 184 36.02 1.91 -29.78
C GLU A 184 36.11 1.56 -28.27
N ARG A 185 36.10 2.57 -27.40
CA ARG A 185 36.08 2.38 -25.94
C ARG A 185 34.67 2.15 -25.38
N THR A 186 33.64 2.33 -26.20
CA THR A 186 32.26 2.11 -25.80
C THR A 186 31.95 0.63 -25.75
N ARG A 187 31.27 0.23 -24.68
CA ARG A 187 30.83 -1.15 -24.47
C ARG A 187 29.33 -1.23 -24.50
N ILE A 188 28.80 -2.27 -25.12
CA ILE A 188 27.37 -2.50 -25.22
C ILE A 188 27.02 -3.73 -24.39
N ALA A 189 25.99 -3.61 -23.57
CA ALA A 189 25.37 -4.72 -22.86
C ALA A 189 23.90 -4.84 -23.28
N ILE A 190 23.43 -6.06 -23.46
CA ILE A 190 22.06 -6.36 -23.86
C ILE A 190 21.44 -7.18 -22.75
N LYS A 191 20.34 -6.68 -22.19
CA LYS A 191 19.56 -7.34 -21.13
C LYS A 191 18.17 -7.66 -21.64
N ARG A 192 17.68 -8.87 -21.42
CA ARG A 192 16.30 -9.27 -21.73
C ARG A 192 15.42 -9.03 -20.53
N VAL A 193 14.22 -8.52 -20.79
CA VAL A 193 13.17 -8.41 -19.78
C VAL A 193 12.14 -9.49 -20.05
N GLN A 194 11.73 -10.21 -19.01
CA GLN A 194 10.60 -11.14 -19.08
C GLN A 194 9.30 -10.35 -18.93
N LEU A 195 8.31 -10.64 -19.77
CA LEU A 195 7.02 -9.94 -19.76
C LEU A 195 6.03 -10.60 -18.79
N GLU A 196 6.29 -11.84 -18.41
CA GLU A 196 5.46 -12.59 -17.48
C GLU A 196 5.37 -11.85 -16.14
N ALA A 197 4.15 -11.44 -15.81
CA ALA A 197 3.82 -10.88 -14.51
C ALA A 197 3.79 -12.00 -13.46
N LEU A 198 4.41 -11.75 -12.31
CA LEU A 198 4.27 -12.60 -11.15
C LEU A 198 3.32 -11.93 -10.16
N HIS A 199 2.22 -12.59 -9.86
CA HIS A 199 1.27 -12.03 -8.90
C HIS A 199 1.91 -11.92 -7.50
N LEU A 200 1.94 -10.69 -6.99
CA LEU A 200 2.26 -10.41 -5.60
C LEU A 200 1.03 -10.65 -4.74
N SER A 201 1.27 -10.98 -3.48
CA SER A 201 0.21 -11.08 -2.49
C SER A 201 -0.27 -9.67 -2.13
N ASP A 202 -1.56 -9.43 -2.26
CA ASP A 202 -2.21 -8.19 -1.82
C ASP A 202 -2.66 -8.23 -0.35
N ALA A 203 -2.32 -9.28 0.38
CA ALA A 203 -2.61 -9.40 1.81
C ALA A 203 -2.05 -8.23 2.64
N CYS A 204 -1.03 -7.52 2.14
CA CYS A 204 -0.49 -6.32 2.75
C CYS A 204 -1.21 -5.02 2.32
N LEU A 205 -2.01 -4.99 1.25
CA LEU A 205 -2.84 -3.83 0.90
C LEU A 205 -4.11 -3.75 1.72
N HIS A 206 -4.50 -4.87 2.30
CA HIS A 206 -5.55 -4.89 3.29
C HIS A 206 -4.84 -4.69 4.63
N ASP A 207 -5.18 -3.60 5.34
CA ASP A 207 -5.20 -3.72 6.79
C ASP A 207 -5.96 -5.02 7.06
N LYS A 208 -5.52 -5.88 7.99
CA LYS A 208 -6.28 -7.10 8.31
C LYS A 208 -7.66 -6.67 8.82
N GLU A 209 -8.58 -6.39 7.90
CA GLU A 209 -9.98 -6.12 8.12
C GLU A 209 -10.65 -7.50 8.06
N PRO A 210 -11.41 -7.87 9.09
CA PRO A 210 -12.12 -9.12 9.11
C PRO A 210 -13.16 -9.12 8.00
N THR A 211 -13.00 -10.03 7.05
CA THR A 211 -13.91 -10.28 5.92
C THR A 211 -15.37 -10.26 6.37
N ARG A 212 -16.16 -9.30 5.88
CA ARG A 212 -17.59 -9.20 6.16
C ARG A 212 -18.36 -10.13 5.22
N GLY A 213 -18.99 -11.18 5.77
CA GLY A 213 -20.18 -11.77 5.13
C GLY A 213 -20.23 -13.29 4.94
N GLN A 214 -20.13 -14.07 6.01
CA GLN A 214 -20.85 -15.34 6.14
C GLN A 214 -21.32 -15.46 7.60
N ALA A 215 -22.59 -15.80 7.83
CA ALA A 215 -23.05 -16.15 9.16
C ALA A 215 -22.24 -17.35 9.66
N ARG A 216 -21.30 -17.13 10.58
CA ARG A 216 -20.50 -18.09 11.39
C ARG A 216 -19.31 -17.28 11.92
N GLY A 217 -19.25 -16.93 13.18
CA GLY A 217 -19.01 -17.93 14.22
C GLY A 217 -17.57 -18.40 14.14
N SER A 218 -16.72 -17.80 14.99
CA SER A 218 -15.53 -18.41 15.63
C SER A 218 -14.25 -18.49 14.75
N LEU A 219 -13.01 -18.24 15.20
CA LEU A 219 -12.36 -17.92 16.47
C LEU A 219 -10.92 -17.47 16.14
N ASP A 220 -10.47 -16.30 16.62
CA ASP A 220 -9.17 -16.20 17.30
C ASP A 220 -9.15 -14.93 18.18
N THR A 221 -9.87 -15.10 19.29
CA THR A 221 -10.06 -14.23 20.44
C THR A 221 -8.74 -13.96 21.18
N GLN A 222 -8.10 -12.83 20.90
CA GLN A 222 -7.21 -12.12 21.84
C GLN A 222 -7.21 -10.60 21.62
N ASN A 223 -8.34 -9.99 21.23
CA ASN A 223 -8.41 -8.53 21.16
C ASN A 223 -9.52 -7.97 22.05
N PRO A 224 -9.19 -7.53 23.28
CA PRO A 224 -10.16 -6.90 24.17
C PRO A 224 -10.70 -5.57 23.63
N VAL A 225 -10.01 -4.92 22.67
CA VAL A 225 -10.55 -3.75 21.97
C VAL A 225 -11.66 -4.17 21.03
N GLU A 226 -11.46 -5.23 20.24
CA GLU A 226 -12.49 -5.80 19.36
C GLU A 226 -13.71 -6.28 20.14
N MET A 227 -13.49 -6.95 21.29
CA MET A 227 -14.57 -7.33 22.21
C MET A 227 -15.42 -6.10 22.61
N LEU A 228 -14.77 -4.98 22.94
CA LEU A 228 -15.43 -3.74 23.34
C LEU A 228 -16.09 -3.02 22.17
N GLU A 229 -15.52 -3.06 20.97
CA GLU A 229 -16.10 -2.52 19.74
C GLU A 229 -17.42 -3.22 19.40
N VAL A 230 -17.42 -4.56 19.41
CA VAL A 230 -18.64 -5.33 19.18
C VAL A 230 -19.66 -5.09 20.29
N LEU A 231 -19.21 -5.00 21.55
CA LEU A 231 -20.10 -4.68 22.67
C LEU A 231 -20.77 -3.30 22.48
N LEU A 232 -19.99 -2.27 22.16
CA LEU A 232 -20.49 -0.92 21.91
C LEU A 232 -21.42 -0.87 20.70
N GLY A 233 -21.11 -1.61 19.63
CA GLY A 233 -21.97 -1.72 18.46
C GLY A 233 -23.32 -2.39 18.76
N VAL A 234 -23.34 -3.47 19.55
CA VAL A 234 -24.59 -4.10 20.00
C VAL A 234 -25.40 -3.14 20.88
N PHE A 235 -24.72 -2.37 21.74
CA PHE A 235 -25.37 -1.38 22.57
C PHE A 235 -25.96 -0.23 21.74
N GLU A 236 -25.18 0.32 20.80
CA GLU A 236 -25.59 1.39 19.89
C GLU A 236 -26.84 0.98 19.09
N GLN A 237 -26.84 -0.24 18.55
CA GLN A 237 -27.98 -0.78 17.82
C GLN A 237 -29.22 -0.90 18.73
N THR A 238 -29.06 -1.48 19.92
CA THR A 238 -30.16 -1.64 20.90
C THR A 238 -30.70 -0.27 21.34
N TYR A 239 -29.81 0.71 21.50
CA TYR A 239 -30.17 2.10 21.83
C TYR A 239 -30.96 2.76 20.69
N ALA A 240 -30.53 2.57 19.44
CA ALA A 240 -31.18 3.13 18.25
C ALA A 240 -32.56 2.51 17.98
N ASP A 241 -32.73 1.22 18.25
CA ASP A 241 -34.01 0.51 18.05
C ASP A 241 -35.09 0.94 19.06
N THR A 242 -34.70 1.61 20.15
CA THR A 242 -35.62 2.10 21.17
C THR A 242 -36.20 3.47 20.80
N LYS A 243 -37.50 3.53 20.47
CA LYS A 243 -38.23 4.73 20.01
C LYS A 243 -38.35 5.91 21.00
N ILE A 244 -37.69 5.84 22.15
CA ILE A 244 -37.84 6.79 23.28
C ILE A 244 -36.64 7.76 23.38
N GLN A 245 -35.59 7.57 22.57
CA GLN A 245 -34.34 8.32 22.72
C GLN A 245 -34.33 9.62 21.89
N THR A 246 -34.03 10.73 22.55
CA THR A 246 -33.94 12.07 21.93
C THR A 246 -32.53 12.46 21.49
N ASP A 247 -31.51 11.88 22.14
CA ASP A 247 -30.10 12.22 21.89
C ASP A 247 -29.42 11.10 21.08
N PRO A 248 -28.47 11.41 20.17
CA PRO A 248 -27.65 10.40 19.52
C PRO A 248 -26.83 9.58 20.53
N PHE A 249 -26.62 8.29 20.26
CA PHE A 249 -25.87 7.39 21.15
C PHE A 249 -24.49 7.94 21.53
N ASP A 250 -23.74 8.46 20.55
CA ASP A 250 -22.43 9.09 20.76
C ASP A 250 -22.47 10.22 21.81
N THR A 251 -23.53 11.05 21.78
CA THR A 251 -23.68 12.15 22.75
C THR A 251 -23.97 11.62 24.15
N VAL A 252 -24.80 10.58 24.26
CA VAL A 252 -25.11 9.94 25.54
C VAL A 252 -23.89 9.22 26.11
N LEU A 253 -23.13 8.54 25.26
CA LEU A 253 -21.92 7.82 25.63
C LEU A 253 -20.83 8.79 26.12
N LYS A 254 -20.57 9.88 25.38
CA LYS A 254 -19.60 10.92 25.77
C LYS A 254 -19.97 11.59 27.09
N ARG A 255 -21.27 11.88 27.31
CA ARG A 255 -21.75 12.41 28.59
C ARG A 255 -21.47 11.42 29.73
N LYS A 256 -21.68 10.12 29.50
CA LYS A 256 -21.39 9.11 30.52
C LYS A 256 -19.89 8.98 30.83
N PHE A 257 -19.06 9.04 29.80
CA PHE A 257 -17.61 9.04 29.95
C PHE A 257 -17.11 10.23 30.76
N LEU A 258 -17.65 11.43 30.52
CA LEU A 258 -17.35 12.63 31.30
C LEU A 258 -17.62 12.47 32.81
N GLU A 259 -18.70 11.78 33.19
CA GLU A 259 -19.01 11.49 34.60
C GLU A 259 -17.96 10.59 35.28
N LYS A 260 -17.20 9.83 34.48
CA LYS A 260 -16.25 8.81 34.95
C LYS A 260 -14.78 9.22 34.81
N VAL A 261 -14.49 10.41 34.27
CA VAL A 261 -13.12 10.92 34.06
C VAL A 261 -12.31 10.97 35.35
N SER A 262 -12.93 11.29 36.48
CA SER A 262 -12.27 11.29 37.80
C SER A 262 -11.69 9.94 38.22
N ARG A 263 -12.19 8.84 37.64
CA ARG A 263 -11.73 7.47 37.88
C ARG A 263 -10.95 6.90 36.69
N TYR A 264 -11.27 7.35 35.48
CA TYR A 264 -10.71 6.91 34.21
C TYR A 264 -10.37 8.13 33.35
N GLU A 265 -9.20 8.72 33.58
CA GLU A 265 -8.76 9.96 32.92
C GLU A 265 -8.75 9.85 31.39
N PHE A 266 -8.40 8.68 30.85
CA PHE A 266 -8.41 8.40 29.41
C PHE A 266 -9.79 8.45 28.75
N LEU A 267 -10.88 8.44 29.52
CA LEU A 267 -12.24 8.62 28.99
C LEU A 267 -12.59 10.09 28.75
N ASP A 268 -11.72 11.03 29.12
CA ASP A 268 -11.94 12.44 28.88
C ASP A 268 -11.99 12.69 27.35
N PRO A 269 -13.14 13.14 26.80
CA PRO A 269 -13.25 13.41 25.38
C PRO A 269 -12.32 14.54 24.91
N PHE A 270 -11.71 15.32 25.81
CA PHE A 270 -10.75 16.37 25.48
C PHE A 270 -9.30 15.89 25.39
N THR A 271 -8.98 14.70 25.92
CA THR A 271 -7.61 14.14 25.83
C THR A 271 -7.42 13.28 24.58
N GLU A 272 -8.52 12.89 23.91
CA GLU A 272 -8.56 12.01 22.73
C GLU A 272 -7.84 10.65 22.93
N GLU A 273 -7.56 10.27 24.18
CA GLU A 273 -6.88 9.01 24.51
C GLU A 273 -7.78 7.79 24.28
N PHE A 274 -9.09 7.98 24.42
CA PHE A 274 -10.12 7.02 24.05
C PHE A 274 -11.18 7.73 23.21
N SER A 275 -11.48 7.19 22.04
CA SER A 275 -12.64 7.61 21.26
C SER A 275 -13.37 6.41 20.71
N TYR A 276 -14.70 6.50 20.69
CA TYR A 276 -15.57 5.55 20.01
C TYR A 276 -16.33 6.30 18.92
N GLN A 277 -16.16 5.88 17.67
CA GLN A 277 -16.87 6.47 16.54
C GLN A 277 -17.14 5.41 15.47
N GLY A 278 -18.40 5.29 15.05
CA GLY A 278 -18.78 4.42 13.93
C GLY A 278 -18.47 2.94 14.16
N GLY A 279 -18.60 2.45 15.40
CA GLY A 279 -18.34 1.06 15.75
C GLY A 279 -16.88 0.72 16.06
N ALA A 280 -15.95 1.67 15.96
CA ALA A 280 -14.52 1.45 16.22
C ALA A 280 -14.04 2.23 17.45
N ILE A 281 -13.11 1.64 18.20
CA ILE A 281 -12.42 2.24 19.33
C ILE A 281 -11.01 2.64 18.89
N THR A 282 -10.67 3.91 19.05
CA THR A 282 -9.27 4.36 19.02
C THR A 282 -8.82 4.55 20.46
N TYR A 283 -7.79 3.80 20.88
CA TYR A 283 -7.20 3.92 22.21
C TYR A 283 -5.68 4.12 22.10
N THR A 284 -5.19 5.27 22.55
CA THR A 284 -3.76 5.66 22.53
C THR A 284 -3.18 5.80 23.93
N GLY A 285 -3.99 5.57 24.97
CA GLY A 285 -3.57 5.63 26.35
C GLY A 285 -2.56 4.53 26.74
N THR A 286 -1.81 4.78 27.81
CA THR A 286 -0.79 3.84 28.33
C THR A 286 -1.29 2.98 29.49
N ASP A 287 -2.57 3.11 29.86
CA ASP A 287 -3.19 2.32 30.91
C ASP A 287 -3.33 0.84 30.52
N LYS A 288 -3.44 0.00 31.55
CA LYS A 288 -3.65 -1.43 31.36
C LYS A 288 -4.99 -1.69 30.70
N VAL A 289 -4.99 -2.59 29.72
CA VAL A 289 -6.18 -3.06 28.98
C VAL A 289 -7.33 -3.52 29.89
N GLN A 290 -7.02 -4.13 31.05
CA GLN A 290 -8.04 -4.48 32.06
C GLN A 290 -8.83 -3.26 32.54
N ARG A 291 -8.16 -2.11 32.69
CA ARG A 291 -8.76 -0.86 33.13
C ARG A 291 -9.69 -0.29 32.05
N LEU A 292 -9.29 -0.41 30.79
CA LEU A 292 -10.11 -0.04 29.63
C LEU A 292 -11.41 -0.85 29.58
N VAL A 293 -11.31 -2.18 29.68
CA VAL A 293 -12.47 -3.07 29.70
C VAL A 293 -13.40 -2.77 30.87
N ALA A 294 -12.86 -2.59 32.08
CA ALA A 294 -13.65 -2.25 33.26
C ALA A 294 -14.37 -0.90 33.09
N ALA A 295 -13.68 0.10 32.55
CA ALA A 295 -14.22 1.45 32.35
C ALA A 295 -15.41 1.45 31.38
N VAL A 296 -15.24 0.86 30.18
CA VAL A 296 -16.28 0.84 29.15
C VAL A 296 -17.47 0.01 29.60
N THR A 297 -17.23 -1.18 30.18
CA THR A 297 -18.33 -2.06 30.63
C THR A 297 -19.11 -1.47 31.82
N GLU A 298 -18.45 -0.76 32.74
CA GLU A 298 -19.13 -0.03 33.82
C GLU A 298 -20.04 1.08 33.26
N CYS A 299 -19.55 1.88 32.31
CA CYS A 299 -20.32 2.95 31.70
C CYS A 299 -21.57 2.42 30.98
N LEU A 300 -21.42 1.34 30.20
CA LEU A 300 -22.53 0.73 29.48
C LEU A 300 -23.56 0.11 30.41
N ARG A 301 -23.13 -0.53 31.49
CA ARG A 301 -24.05 -1.11 32.48
C ARG A 301 -24.91 -0.03 33.13
N GLU A 302 -24.30 1.07 33.55
CA GLU A 302 -25.03 2.20 34.13
C GLU A 302 -25.98 2.84 33.11
N LEU A 303 -25.53 3.04 31.87
CA LEU A 303 -26.39 3.54 30.79
C LEU A 303 -27.58 2.61 30.50
N ALA A 304 -27.38 1.30 30.51
CA ALA A 304 -28.47 0.34 30.28
C ALA A 304 -29.52 0.42 31.39
N LEU A 305 -29.09 0.60 32.64
CA LEU A 305 -29.99 0.76 33.79
C LEU A 305 -30.77 2.08 33.72
N GLU A 306 -30.08 3.19 33.46
CA GLU A 306 -30.68 4.53 33.35
C GLU A 306 -31.70 4.63 32.21
N ARG A 307 -31.47 3.88 31.12
CA ARG A 307 -32.30 3.91 29.91
C ARG A 307 -33.31 2.77 29.83
N GLY A 308 -33.35 1.87 30.81
CA GLY A 308 -34.27 0.73 30.83
C GLY A 308 -34.01 -0.33 29.77
N LEU A 309 -32.81 -0.37 29.18
CA LEU A 309 -32.44 -1.26 28.07
C LEU A 309 -32.05 -2.67 28.51
N GLY A 310 -32.14 -2.98 29.80
CA GLY A 310 -31.62 -4.21 30.38
C GLY A 310 -32.14 -5.49 29.70
N MET A 311 -33.45 -5.61 29.47
CA MET A 311 -34.01 -6.85 28.89
C MET A 311 -33.65 -7.05 27.41
N GLU A 312 -33.72 -6.00 26.60
CA GLU A 312 -33.42 -6.04 25.17
C GLU A 312 -31.92 -6.24 24.92
N LEU A 313 -31.09 -5.53 25.69
CA LEU A 313 -29.64 -5.66 25.61
C LEU A 313 -29.18 -7.07 26.02
N GLN A 314 -29.78 -7.68 27.05
CA GLN A 314 -29.46 -9.06 27.45
C GLN A 314 -29.84 -10.09 26.37
N GLN A 315 -30.87 -9.82 25.57
CA GLN A 315 -31.22 -10.67 24.43
C GLN A 315 -30.23 -10.52 23.28
N ASN A 316 -29.86 -9.28 22.96
CA ASN A 316 -28.94 -8.96 21.85
C ASN A 316 -27.49 -9.34 22.17
N LEU A 317 -27.09 -9.36 23.45
CA LEU A 317 -25.76 -9.78 23.89
C LEU A 317 -25.57 -11.29 24.02
N LYS A 318 -26.59 -12.13 23.75
CA LYS A 318 -26.44 -13.59 23.83
C LYS A 318 -25.34 -14.12 22.91
N SER A 319 -25.33 -13.66 21.65
CA SER A 319 -24.31 -14.02 20.66
C SER A 319 -22.93 -13.47 21.04
N TRP A 320 -22.87 -12.24 21.53
CA TRP A 320 -21.62 -11.62 21.98
C TRP A 320 -20.99 -12.36 23.18
N ARG A 321 -21.79 -12.72 24.19
CA ARG A 321 -21.30 -13.50 25.35
C ARG A 321 -20.76 -14.86 24.95
N GLN A 322 -21.43 -15.54 24.01
CA GLN A 322 -20.95 -16.82 23.48
C GLN A 322 -19.64 -16.66 22.70
N GLN A 323 -19.48 -15.55 21.98
CA GLN A 323 -18.30 -15.26 21.16
C GLN A 323 -17.07 -14.86 21.99
N TYR A 324 -17.25 -14.09 23.08
CA TYR A 324 -16.16 -13.51 23.88
C TYR A 324 -16.09 -14.04 25.32
N GLN A 325 -16.62 -15.23 25.60
CA GLN A 325 -16.66 -15.82 26.95
C GLN A 325 -15.27 -15.85 27.63
N ARG A 326 -14.21 -16.12 26.86
CA ARG A 326 -12.83 -16.19 27.37
C ARG A 326 -12.32 -14.83 27.84
N GLU A 327 -12.55 -13.77 27.08
CA GLU A 327 -12.18 -12.41 27.43
C GLU A 327 -13.05 -11.88 28.58
N ILE A 328 -14.33 -12.23 28.60
CA ILE A 328 -15.23 -11.90 29.71
C ILE A 328 -14.69 -12.47 31.02
N ASP A 329 -14.27 -13.74 31.02
CA ASP A 329 -13.68 -14.41 32.19
C ASP A 329 -12.29 -13.85 32.53
N ALA A 330 -11.45 -13.59 31.52
CA ALA A 330 -10.08 -13.10 31.71
C ALA A 330 -10.02 -11.65 32.24
N PHE A 331 -10.93 -10.78 31.77
CA PHE A 331 -10.97 -9.36 32.13
C PHE A 331 -12.04 -9.04 33.18
N LYS A 332 -12.82 -10.03 33.63
CA LYS A 332 -13.95 -9.88 34.55
C LYS A 332 -14.95 -8.82 34.05
N ALA A 333 -15.22 -8.83 32.75
CA ALA A 333 -16.16 -7.90 32.13
C ALA A 333 -17.59 -8.25 32.59
N VAL A 334 -18.26 -7.31 33.28
CA VAL A 334 -19.65 -7.51 33.72
C VAL A 334 -20.55 -6.58 32.92
N VAL A 335 -21.40 -7.14 32.07
CA VAL A 335 -22.33 -6.38 31.20
C VAL A 335 -23.75 -6.84 31.41
#